data_AF-A0A534NXR8-F1
#
_entry.id   AF-A0A534NXR8-F1
#
_cell.length_a   1.000
_cell.length_b   1.000
_cell.length_c   1.000
_cell.angle_alpha   90.00
_cell.angle_beta   90.00
_cell.angle_gamma   90.00
#
_symmetry.space_group_name_H-M   'P 1'
#
loop_
_entity.id
_entity.type
_entity.pdbx_description
1 polymer ?
#
loop_
_entity_poly.entity_id
_entity_poly.type
_entity_poly.pdbx_seq_one_letter_code
_entity_poly.pdbx_strand_id
1 'polypeptide(L)' 'MYIAMNHFRVKPDSGADFERVWRERRSYLEEVPGFESFHLLRGPVEEGAQLYASHTVWTDQAAFSAWTESDA' A
#
# COMPACT_ATOMS: atom_id res chain seq x y z
N MET A 1 16.01 0.84 -7.87
CA MET A 1 14.85 0.18 -7.26
C MET A 1 14.71 0.65 -5.83
N TYR A 2 13.52 1.09 -5.43
CA TYR A 2 13.18 1.52 -4.06
C TYR A 2 11.83 0.91 -3.66
N ILE A 3 11.71 0.47 -2.40
CA ILE A 3 10.49 -0.17 -1.89
C ILE A 3 10.02 0.61 -0.66
N ALA A 4 8.80 1.13 -0.73
CA ALA A 4 8.13 1.69 0.44
C ALA A 4 7.09 0.68 0.95
N MET A 5 7.16 0.36 2.24
CA MET A 5 6.28 -0.61 2.89
C MET A 5 5.43 0.05 3.97
N ASN A 6 4.16 -0.35 4.06
CA ASN A 6 3.27 0.04 5.13
C ASN A 6 2.80 -1.21 5.87
N HIS A 7 2.65 -1.09 7.20
CA HIS A 7 2.10 -2.14 8.05
C HIS A 7 0.79 -1.65 8.67
N PHE A 8 -0.26 -2.46 8.58
CA PHE A 8 -1.58 -2.12 9.09
C PHE A 8 -2.03 -3.13 10.13
N ARG A 9 -2.63 -2.62 11.20
CA ARG A 9 -3.41 -3.40 12.17
C ARG A 9 -4.88 -3.03 11.98
N VAL A 10 -5.66 -3.97 11.46
CA VAL A 10 -7.08 -3.76 11.16
C VAL A 10 -7.91 -4.54 12.17
N LYS A 11 -9.08 -4.00 12.56
CA LYS A 11 -10.01 -4.75 13.41
C LYS A 11 -10.34 -6.11 12.77
N PRO A 12 -10.43 -7.21 13.53
CA PRO A 12 -10.59 -8.57 12.97
C PRO A 12 -11.74 -8.68 11.97
N ASP A 13 -12.88 -8.04 12.30
CA ASP A 13 -14.10 -8.12 11.48
C ASP A 13 -14.12 -7.13 10.31
N SER A 14 -13.13 -6.22 10.21
CA SER A 14 -13.05 -5.20 9.16
C SER A 14 -12.12 -5.57 8.01
N GLY A 15 -11.56 -6.79 7.99
CA GLY A 15 -10.61 -7.21 6.96
C GLY A 15 -11.19 -7.18 5.54
N ALA A 16 -12.41 -7.66 5.36
CA ALA A 16 -13.07 -7.68 4.05
C ALA A 16 -13.31 -6.27 3.49
N ASP A 17 -13.78 -5.35 4.34
CA ASP A 17 -13.97 -3.95 3.95
C ASP A 17 -12.65 -3.27 3.64
N PHE A 18 -11.60 -3.56 4.41
CA PHE A 18 -10.26 -3.04 4.15
C PHE A 18 -9.74 -3.50 2.78
N GLU A 19 -9.79 -4.81 2.49
CA GLU A 19 -9.40 -5.35 1.18
C GLU A 19 -10.24 -4.76 0.03
N ARG A 20 -11.54 -4.57 0.25
CA ARG A 20 -12.44 -3.96 -0.73
C ARG A 20 -12.00 -2.53 -1.07
N VAL A 21 -11.70 -1.71 -0.07
CA VAL A 21 -11.18 -0.34 -0.30
C VAL A 21 -9.94 -0.39 -1.18
N TRP A 22 -8.98 -1.27 -0.91
CA TRP A 22 -7.77 -1.37 -1.74
C TRP A 22 -8.02 -1.88 -3.15
N ARG A 23 -8.96 -2.81 -3.33
CA ARG A 23 -9.33 -3.36 -4.64
C ARG A 23 -10.09 -2.37 -5.51
N GLU A 24 -10.99 -1.59 -4.89
CA GLU A 24 -11.84 -0.61 -5.57
C GLU A 24 -11.15 0.75 -5.73
N ARG A 25 -10.03 0.98 -5.01
CA ARG A 25 -9.27 2.21 -5.13
C ARG A 25 -8.74 2.36 -6.54
N ARG A 26 -9.34 3.28 -7.30
CA ARG A 26 -8.69 3.87 -8.47
C ARG A 26 -7.43 4.57 -7.99
N SER A 27 -6.31 3.90 -8.19
CA SER A 27 -5.01 4.42 -7.86
C SER A 27 -4.49 5.21 -9.04
N TYR A 28 -4.26 6.52 -8.87
CA TYR A 28 -3.52 7.32 -9.85
C TYR A 28 -2.03 6.97 -9.86
N LEU A 29 -1.56 6.05 -8.99
CA LEU A 29 -0.16 5.64 -8.92
C LEU A 29 0.37 5.09 -10.24
N GLU A 30 -0.47 4.43 -11.05
CA GLU A 30 -0.05 3.92 -12.37
C GLU A 30 0.36 5.04 -13.34
N GLU A 31 -0.11 6.27 -13.09
CA GLU A 31 0.23 7.46 -13.88
C GLU A 31 1.45 8.21 -13.31
N VAL A 32 1.92 7.85 -12.11
CA VAL A 32 3.03 8.53 -11.44
C VAL A 32 4.37 8.06 -12.03
N PRO A 33 5.22 8.97 -12.52
CA PRO A 33 6.53 8.60 -13.06
C PRO A 33 7.38 7.82 -12.05
N GLY A 34 7.88 6.67 -12.48
CA GLY A 34 8.75 5.81 -11.68
C GLY A 34 8.02 4.86 -10.73
N PHE A 35 6.69 4.86 -10.68
CA PHE A 35 5.92 3.80 -10.03
C PHE A 35 5.96 2.52 -10.87
N GLU A 36 6.20 1.37 -10.23
CA GLU A 36 6.27 0.08 -10.92
C GLU A 36 5.13 -0.87 -10.54
N SER A 37 4.85 -1.02 -9.24
CA SER A 37 3.78 -1.91 -8.77
C SER A 37 3.36 -1.63 -7.34
N PHE A 38 2.17 -2.12 -6.99
CA PHE A 38 1.65 -2.15 -5.63
C PHE A 38 1.18 -3.57 -5.30
N HIS A 39 1.49 -4.03 -4.09
CA HIS A 39 0.98 -5.29 -3.56
C HIS A 39 0.43 -5.09 -2.16
N LEU A 40 -0.72 -5.73 -1.89
CA LEU A 40 -1.29 -5.87 -0.55
C LEU A 40 -1.22 -7.34 -0.14
N LEU A 41 -0.68 -7.58 1.05
CA LEU A 41 -0.50 -8.90 1.63
C LEU A 41 -1.33 -8.98 2.92
N ARG A 42 -2.14 -10.04 3.01
CA ARG A 42 -2.88 -10.39 4.21
C ARG A 42 -2.00 -11.26 5.12
N GLY A 43 -1.83 -10.82 6.36
CA GLY A 43 -1.11 -11.56 7.39
C GLY A 43 -2.02 -12.42 8.27
N PRO A 44 -1.49 -13.01 9.35
CA PRO A 44 -2.30 -13.68 10.37
C PRO A 44 -3.11 -12.68 11.21
N VAL A 45 -4.03 -13.21 12.02
CA VAL A 45 -4.67 -12.46 13.12
C VAL A 45 -3.81 -12.62 14.36
N GLU A 46 -3.34 -11.51 14.92
CA GLU A 46 -2.49 -11.46 16.11
C GLU A 46 -2.98 -10.37 17.06
N GLU A 47 -2.97 -10.64 18.37
CA GLU A 47 -3.33 -9.66 19.40
C GLU A 47 -4.69 -8.95 19.16
N GLY A 48 -5.67 -9.70 18.65
CA GLY A 48 -6.99 -9.15 18.34
C GLY A 48 -7.03 -8.20 17.15
N ALA A 49 -6.07 -8.27 16.23
CA ALA A 49 -6.07 -7.52 14.97
C ALA A 49 -5.72 -8.43 13.77
N GLN A 50 -6.40 -8.20 12.64
CA GLN A 50 -5.98 -8.74 11.35
C GLN A 50 -4.83 -7.90 10.82
N LEU A 51 -3.67 -8.53 10.60
CA LEU A 51 -2.48 -7.84 10.07
C LEU A 51 -2.53 -7.75 8.54
N TYR A 52 -2.02 -6.64 8.00
CA TYR A 52 -1.71 -6.48 6.58
C TYR A 52 -0.38 -5.78 6.40
N ALA A 53 0.31 -6.11 5.30
CA ALA A 53 1.43 -5.34 4.80
C ALA A 53 1.10 -4.89 3.37
N SER A 54 1.47 -3.67 3.00
CA SER A 54 1.52 -3.28 1.59
C SER A 54 2.91 -2.83 1.22
N HIS A 55 3.26 -2.97 -0.06
CA HIS A 55 4.46 -2.35 -0.59
C HIS A 55 4.24 -1.77 -1.97
N THR A 56 4.93 -0.68 -2.25
CA THR A 56 5.06 -0.09 -3.58
C THR A 56 6.49 -0.24 -4.04
N VAL A 57 6.67 -0.55 -5.32
CA VAL A 57 7.98 -0.63 -5.96
C VAL A 57 8.14 0.58 -6.87
N TRP A 58 9.31 1.20 -6.80
CA TRP A 58 9.69 2.38 -7.55
C TRP A 58 11.02 2.18 -8.24
N THR A 59 11.23 2.86 -9.38
CA THR A 59 12.48 2.83 -10.13
C THR A 59 13.66 3.26 -9.28
N ASP A 60 13.48 4.25 -8.40
CA ASP A 60 14.46 4.74 -7.44
C ASP A 60 13.81 5.54 -6.29
N GLN A 61 14.62 5.97 -5.33
CA GLN A 61 14.16 6.75 -4.17
C GLN A 61 13.68 8.15 -4.56
N ALA A 62 14.27 8.76 -5.60
CA ALA A 62 13.92 10.11 -6.00
C ALA A 62 12.51 10.17 -6.60
N ALA A 63 12.13 9.16 -7.39
CA ALA A 63 10.76 8.99 -7.89
C ALA A 63 9.74 8.87 -6.75
N PHE A 64 10.05 8.05 -5.73
CA PHE A 64 9.20 7.92 -4.55
C PHE A 64 9.08 9.25 -3.78
N SER A 65 10.20 9.93 -3.51
CA SER A 65 10.21 11.21 -2.78
C SER A 65 9.41 12.28 -3.52
N ALA A 66 9.59 12.40 -4.84
CA ALA A 66 8.85 13.35 -5.67
C ALA A 66 7.34 13.11 -5.61
N TRP A 67 6.90 11.86 -5.57
CA TRP A 67 5.49 11.52 -5.37
C TRP A 67 5.00 11.91 -3.97
N THR A 68 5.74 11.59 -2.91
CA THR A 68 5.32 11.92 -1.53
C THR A 68 5.27 13.41 -1.23
N GLU A 69 6.03 14.21 -1.97
CA GLU A 69 6.08 15.67 -1.84
C GLU A 69 5.12 16.38 -2.82
N SER A 70 4.48 15.63 -3.72
CA SER A 70 3.46 16.18 -4.63
C SER A 70 2.12 16.34 -3.92
N ASP A 71 1.38 17.39 -4.28
CA ASP A 71 -0.02 17.59 -3.85
C ASP A 71 -0.93 16.53 -4.50
N ALA A 72 -0.93 15.32 -3.95
CA ALA A 72 -1.80 14.20 -4.33
C ALA A 72 -2.82 13.89 -3.22
#